data_AF-A0A2M7EQJ0-F1
#
_entry.id   AF-A0A2M7EQJ0-F1
#
_cell.length_a   1.000
_cell.length_b   1.000
_cell.length_c   1.000
_cell.angle_alpha   90.00
_cell.angle_beta   90.00
_cell.angle_gamma   90.00
#
_symmetry.space_group_name_H-M   'P 1'
#
loop_
_entity.id
_entity.type
_entity.pdbx_description
1 polymer ?
#
loop_
_entity_poly.entity_id
_entity_poly.type
_entity_poly.pdbx_seq_one_letter_code
_entity_poly.pdbx_strand_id
1 'polypeptide(L)'
;MDYQTITSDLEAGIALITLRRPDVMNAFNTQMRAELAHAVKVAGEAARVVVLTGEGRAFSAGQDLGDTGNLNDLNLEKLLRDEYGPILRAIAGARVPVMAAVNGVAAGAGANIALACDVVIAAESASFMQAFSKIGLIPDAGGTYTLPRKLGMAKAMGLALFAEKLSAREADAMGL
;
A
#
# COMPACT_ATOMS: atom_id res chain seq x y z
N MET A 1 -17.53 -10.04 7.20
CA MET A 1 -16.27 -10.50 7.82
C MET A 1 -16.03 -9.60 9.02
N ASP A 2 -15.66 -10.17 10.15
CA ASP A 2 -15.19 -9.39 11.30
C ASP A 2 -13.68 -9.14 11.10
N TYR A 3 -13.26 -7.88 11.13
CA TYR A 3 -11.88 -7.47 10.82
C TYR A 3 -11.12 -7.18 12.11
N GLN A 4 -9.90 -7.69 12.25
CA GLN A 4 -9.08 -7.48 13.46
C GLN A 4 -7.94 -6.48 13.24
N THR A 5 -7.46 -6.35 12.00
CA THR A 5 -6.29 -5.55 11.66
C THR A 5 -6.61 -4.35 10.78
N ILE A 6 -7.87 -4.20 10.36
CA ILE A 6 -8.39 -3.03 9.66
C ILE A 6 -9.77 -2.66 10.21
N THR A 7 -10.26 -1.45 9.91
CA THR A 7 -11.72 -1.22 9.81
C THR A 7 -12.18 -0.97 8.41
N SER A 8 -13.49 -1.13 8.22
CA SER A 8 -14.20 -0.82 6.99
C SER A 8 -15.55 -0.23 7.37
N ASP A 9 -15.67 1.08 7.29
CA ASP A 9 -16.90 1.82 7.60
C ASP A 9 -17.52 2.33 6.30
N LEU A 10 -18.82 2.08 6.09
CA LEU A 10 -19.57 2.56 4.92
C LEU A 10 -20.59 3.60 5.36
N GLU A 11 -20.33 4.85 5.00
CA GLU A 11 -21.21 5.97 5.32
C GLU A 11 -21.37 6.90 4.11
N ALA A 12 -22.60 7.33 3.83
CA ALA A 12 -22.92 8.24 2.72
C ALA A 12 -22.36 7.82 1.34
N GLY A 13 -22.18 6.51 1.11
CA GLY A 13 -21.61 5.96 -0.12
C GLY A 13 -20.07 5.99 -0.18
N ILE A 14 -19.39 6.31 0.91
CA ILE A 14 -17.94 6.27 1.05
C ILE A 14 -17.58 5.06 1.91
N ALA A 15 -16.80 4.13 1.37
CA ALA A 15 -16.19 3.06 2.16
C ALA A 15 -14.81 3.50 2.64
N LEU A 16 -14.69 3.82 3.92
CA LEU A 16 -13.41 4.14 4.56
C LEU A 16 -12.79 2.87 5.13
N ILE A 17 -11.68 2.43 4.55
CA ILE A 17 -10.89 1.32 5.04
C ILE A 17 -9.63 1.88 5.72
N THR A 18 -9.48 1.60 7.01
CA THR A 18 -8.36 2.09 7.83
C THR A 18 -7.48 0.92 8.25
N LEU A 19 -6.18 0.97 7.92
CA LEU A 19 -5.20 0.01 8.42
C LEU A 19 -4.97 0.23 9.92
N ARG A 20 -5.17 -0.80 10.75
CA ARG A 20 -5.19 -0.71 12.21
C ARG A 20 -4.16 -1.65 12.83
N ARG A 21 -2.88 -1.34 12.62
CA ARG A 21 -1.76 -1.88 13.41
C ARG A 21 -0.78 -0.76 13.75
N PRO A 22 -1.21 0.32 14.43
CA PRO A 22 -0.43 1.55 14.58
C PRO A 22 0.89 1.35 15.31
N ASP A 23 0.95 0.41 16.26
CA ASP A 23 2.16 0.10 17.04
C ASP A 23 3.34 -0.39 16.18
N VAL A 24 3.02 -1.04 15.06
CA VAL A 24 4.00 -1.51 14.05
C VAL A 24 3.86 -0.75 12.73
N MET A 25 3.40 0.51 12.79
CA MET A 25 3.30 1.38 11.62
C MET A 25 2.44 0.80 10.49
N ASN A 26 1.37 0.08 10.84
CA ASN A 26 0.47 -0.57 9.89
C ASN A 26 1.19 -1.50 8.91
N ALA A 27 2.25 -2.16 9.37
CA ALA A 27 2.93 -3.19 8.59
C ALA A 27 1.96 -4.35 8.28
N PHE A 28 2.07 -4.91 7.07
CA PHE A 28 1.23 -6.00 6.61
C PHE A 28 1.72 -7.33 7.17
N ASN A 29 0.92 -7.95 8.04
CA ASN A 29 1.00 -9.37 8.35
C ASN A 29 0.03 -10.17 7.45
N THR A 30 0.07 -11.49 7.58
CA THR A 30 -0.79 -12.41 6.80
C THR A 30 -2.26 -12.06 6.90
N GLN A 31 -2.72 -11.75 8.11
CA GLN A 31 -4.11 -11.41 8.37
C GLN A 31 -4.55 -10.11 7.69
N MET A 32 -3.77 -9.03 7.84
CA MET A 32 -4.10 -7.74 7.24
C MET A 32 -4.16 -7.80 5.72
N ARG A 33 -3.30 -8.60 5.08
CA ARG A 33 -3.37 -8.79 3.62
C ARG A 33 -4.69 -9.44 3.18
N ALA A 34 -5.11 -10.49 3.90
CA ALA A 34 -6.37 -11.18 3.62
C ALA A 34 -7.59 -10.28 3.88
N GLU A 35 -7.60 -9.58 5.02
CA GLU A 35 -8.68 -8.65 5.39
C GLU A 35 -8.78 -7.49 4.40
N LEU A 36 -7.66 -6.88 4.02
CA LEU A 36 -7.64 -5.76 3.08
C LEU A 36 -8.11 -6.18 1.68
N ALA A 37 -7.65 -7.33 1.17
CA ALA A 37 -8.10 -7.84 -0.12
C ALA A 37 -9.62 -8.06 -0.15
N HIS A 38 -10.16 -8.64 0.92
CA HIS A 38 -11.60 -8.85 1.06
C HIS A 38 -12.36 -7.52 1.17
N ALA A 39 -11.89 -6.60 2.02
CA ALA A 39 -12.55 -5.32 2.28
C ALA A 39 -12.62 -4.45 1.02
N VAL A 40 -11.52 -4.30 0.28
CA VAL A 40 -11.51 -3.53 -0.98
C VAL A 40 -12.48 -4.11 -1.99
N LYS A 41 -12.50 -5.45 -2.13
CA LYS A 41 -13.42 -6.11 -3.07
C LYS A 41 -14.88 -5.83 -2.71
N VAL A 42 -15.27 -6.05 -1.46
CA VAL A 42 -16.66 -5.83 -1.00
C VAL A 42 -17.05 -4.35 -1.09
N ALA A 43 -16.15 -3.45 -0.67
CA ALA A 43 -16.37 -2.02 -0.75
C ALA A 43 -16.55 -1.55 -2.21
N GLY A 44 -15.78 -2.12 -3.14
CA GLY A 44 -15.88 -1.81 -4.57
C GLY A 44 -17.21 -2.21 -5.23
N GLU A 45 -18.00 -3.08 -4.59
CA GLU A 45 -19.34 -3.49 -5.04
C GLU A 45 -20.47 -2.69 -4.34
N ALA A 46 -20.21 -2.13 -3.16
CA ALA A 46 -21.24 -1.52 -2.30
C ALA A 46 -21.16 0.02 -2.20
N ALA A 47 -19.97 0.61 -2.33
CA ALA A 47 -19.74 2.03 -2.18
C ALA A 47 -19.79 2.77 -3.54
N ARG A 48 -19.72 4.10 -3.49
CA ARG A 48 -19.47 4.98 -4.66
C ARG A 48 -17.99 5.34 -4.81
N VAL A 49 -17.22 5.19 -3.73
CA VAL A 49 -15.78 5.41 -3.66
C VAL A 49 -15.22 4.62 -2.48
N VAL A 50 -14.03 4.08 -2.64
CA VAL A 50 -13.26 3.43 -1.57
C VAL A 50 -12.10 4.35 -1.18
N VAL A 51 -11.91 4.58 0.10
CA VAL A 51 -10.78 5.36 0.64
C VAL A 51 -9.94 4.47 1.55
N LEU A 52 -8.67 4.31 1.22
CA LEU A 52 -7.68 3.61 2.03
C LEU A 52 -6.86 4.63 2.83
N THR A 53 -6.70 4.41 4.13
CA THR A 53 -5.82 5.22 5.00
C THR A 53 -5.21 4.36 6.11
N GLY A 54 -4.26 4.89 6.87
CA GLY A 54 -3.68 4.24 8.04
C GLY A 54 -4.06 4.93 9.35
N GLU A 55 -4.17 4.14 10.42
CA GLU A 55 -4.32 4.67 11.78
C GLU A 55 -2.96 5.14 12.33
N GLY A 56 -2.97 6.25 13.08
CA GLY A 56 -1.78 6.78 13.74
C GLY A 56 -0.83 7.51 12.78
N ARG A 57 0.48 7.33 13.01
CA ARG A 57 1.54 8.13 12.36
C ARG A 57 2.01 7.62 10.99
N ALA A 58 1.44 6.53 10.49
CA ALA A 58 1.81 5.92 9.22
C ALA A 58 0.58 5.58 8.39
N PHE A 59 0.76 5.63 7.07
CA PHE A 59 -0.12 4.90 6.18
C PHE A 59 0.19 3.40 6.33
N SER A 60 1.41 2.99 5.94
CA SER A 60 1.94 1.64 6.16
C SER A 60 3.45 1.59 5.95
N ALA A 61 4.17 0.89 6.83
CA ALA A 61 5.60 0.60 6.69
C ALA A 61 5.92 -0.55 5.69
N GLY A 62 4.90 -1.18 5.09
CA GLY A 62 5.08 -2.28 4.14
C GLY A 62 4.99 -3.64 4.81
N GLN A 63 5.78 -4.61 4.35
CA GLN A 63 5.77 -5.96 4.91
C GLN A 63 6.20 -5.97 6.38
N ASP A 64 5.44 -6.67 7.24
CA ASP A 64 5.87 -6.94 8.61
C ASP A 64 7.00 -7.98 8.58
N LEU A 65 8.21 -7.51 8.88
CA LEU A 65 9.41 -8.35 8.91
C LEU A 65 9.52 -9.21 10.17
N GLY A 66 8.72 -8.92 11.20
CA GLY A 66 8.63 -9.75 12.41
C GLY A 66 7.63 -10.91 12.28
N ASP A 67 6.63 -10.77 11.39
CA ASP A 67 5.67 -11.82 11.04
C ASP A 67 6.27 -12.84 10.07
N THR A 68 7.14 -12.37 9.18
CA THR A 68 7.95 -13.23 8.34
C THR A 68 9.09 -13.79 9.17
N GLY A 69 9.25 -15.11 9.22
CA GLY A 69 10.47 -15.71 9.73
C GLY A 69 11.70 -15.30 8.89
N ASN A 70 12.70 -16.16 8.81
CA ASN A 70 13.84 -15.88 7.93
C ASN A 70 13.38 -15.70 6.47
N LEU A 71 13.65 -14.53 5.89
CA LEU A 71 13.26 -14.19 4.50
C LEU A 71 13.79 -15.21 3.48
N ASN A 72 14.93 -15.85 3.77
CA ASN A 72 15.51 -16.88 2.90
C ASN A 72 14.70 -18.18 2.84
N ASP A 73 13.89 -18.43 3.87
CA ASP A 73 13.06 -19.64 3.97
C ASP A 73 11.63 -19.40 3.46
N LEU A 74 11.29 -18.15 3.13
CA LEU A 74 9.99 -17.75 2.62
C LEU A 74 9.91 -17.93 1.11
N ASN A 75 8.81 -18.56 0.68
CA ASN A 75 8.41 -18.54 -0.72
C ASN A 75 7.79 -17.16 -1.05
N LEU A 76 8.65 -16.17 -1.31
CA LEU A 76 8.24 -14.80 -1.61
C LEU A 76 7.36 -14.71 -2.87
N GLU A 77 7.60 -15.56 -3.86
CA GLU A 77 6.77 -15.63 -5.06
C GLU A 77 5.32 -16.01 -4.72
N LYS A 78 5.15 -17.05 -3.90
CA LYS A 78 3.84 -17.50 -3.43
C LYS A 78 3.17 -16.42 -2.58
N LEU A 79 3.91 -15.79 -1.67
CA LEU A 79 3.41 -14.67 -0.85
C LEU A 79 2.88 -13.53 -1.73
N LEU A 80 3.65 -13.11 -2.74
CA LEU A 80 3.25 -12.05 -3.66
C LEU A 80 2.04 -12.45 -4.50
N ARG A 81 1.99 -13.69 -4.99
CA ARG A 81 0.90 -14.20 -5.84
C ARG A 81 -0.42 -14.33 -5.07
N ASP A 82 -0.34 -14.92 -3.88
CA ASP A 82 -1.50 -15.40 -3.12
C ASP A 82 -2.01 -14.37 -2.11
N GLU A 83 -1.17 -13.45 -1.62
CA GLU A 83 -1.55 -12.53 -0.54
C GLU A 83 -1.52 -11.05 -0.97
N TYR A 84 -0.50 -10.60 -1.72
CA TYR A 84 -0.48 -9.23 -2.26
C TYR A 84 -1.26 -9.08 -3.56
N GLY A 85 -1.16 -10.07 -4.45
CA GLY A 85 -1.84 -10.09 -5.74
C GLY A 85 -3.36 -9.88 -5.64
N PRO A 86 -4.08 -10.51 -4.69
CA PRO A 86 -5.50 -10.26 -4.49
C PRO A 86 -5.83 -8.81 -4.13
N ILE A 87 -5.00 -8.14 -3.32
CA ILE A 87 -5.19 -6.73 -2.97
C ILE A 87 -5.11 -5.88 -4.23
N LEU A 88 -4.06 -6.05 -5.02
CA LEU A 88 -3.85 -5.30 -6.26
C LEU A 88 -4.96 -5.56 -7.29
N ARG A 89 -5.42 -6.81 -7.41
CA ARG A 89 -6.55 -7.16 -8.27
C ARG A 89 -7.87 -6.58 -7.77
N ALA A 90 -8.08 -6.48 -6.46
CA ALA A 90 -9.26 -5.85 -5.89
C ALA A 90 -9.28 -4.34 -6.17
N ILE A 91 -8.12 -3.67 -6.04
CA ILE A 91 -7.97 -2.25 -6.39
C ILE A 91 -8.21 -2.04 -7.89
N ALA A 92 -7.42 -2.71 -8.75
CA ALA A 92 -7.49 -2.53 -10.20
C ALA A 92 -8.82 -3.01 -10.83
N GLY A 93 -9.52 -3.94 -10.17
CA GLY A 93 -10.80 -4.47 -10.61
C GLY A 93 -12.03 -3.79 -9.99
N ALA A 94 -11.83 -2.80 -9.12
CA ALA A 94 -12.94 -2.08 -8.50
C ALA A 94 -13.76 -1.33 -9.57
N ARG A 95 -15.08 -1.32 -9.41
CA ARG A 95 -16.00 -0.62 -10.34
C ARG A 95 -16.24 0.84 -9.95
N VAL A 96 -15.59 1.28 -8.88
CA VAL A 96 -15.66 2.62 -8.32
C VAL A 96 -14.24 3.11 -8.03
N PRO A 97 -14.01 4.42 -7.95
CA PRO A 97 -12.69 4.95 -7.65
C PRO A 97 -12.16 4.43 -6.30
N VAL A 98 -10.90 4.03 -6.29
CA VAL A 98 -10.15 3.68 -5.08
C VAL A 98 -9.11 4.77 -4.84
N MET A 99 -9.19 5.41 -3.67
CA MET A 99 -8.33 6.51 -3.29
C MET A 99 -7.43 6.11 -2.12
N ALA A 100 -6.17 6.53 -2.14
CA ALA A 100 -5.29 6.45 -0.98
C ALA A 100 -5.20 7.83 -0.32
N ALA A 101 -5.62 7.93 0.93
CA ALA A 101 -5.35 9.06 1.81
C ALA A 101 -4.11 8.74 2.65
N VAL A 102 -2.94 9.15 2.18
CA VAL A 102 -1.65 8.85 2.80
C VAL A 102 -1.40 9.83 3.95
N ASN A 103 -1.77 9.42 5.16
CA ASN A 103 -1.70 10.22 6.39
C ASN A 103 -0.28 10.32 6.99
N GLY A 104 0.68 9.51 6.55
CA GLY A 104 2.01 9.44 7.14
C GLY A 104 3.01 8.66 6.30
N VAL A 105 3.92 7.92 6.96
CA VAL A 105 4.91 7.08 6.26
C VAL A 105 4.21 6.01 5.41
N ALA A 106 4.56 5.94 4.12
CA ALA A 106 4.23 4.87 3.20
C ALA A 106 5.55 4.28 2.67
N ALA A 107 5.89 3.05 3.06
CA ALA A 107 7.16 2.43 2.69
C ALA A 107 6.98 1.02 2.11
N GLY A 108 7.88 0.63 1.21
CA GLY A 108 7.89 -0.70 0.61
C GLY A 108 6.54 -1.03 -0.04
N ALA A 109 5.98 -2.20 0.31
CA ALA A 109 4.65 -2.61 -0.15
C ALA A 109 3.54 -1.60 0.23
N GLY A 110 3.68 -0.85 1.33
CA GLY A 110 2.74 0.19 1.74
C GLY A 110 2.71 1.36 0.77
N ALA A 111 3.89 1.80 0.30
CA ALA A 111 3.98 2.78 -0.78
C ALA A 111 3.37 2.23 -2.07
N ASN A 112 3.67 0.99 -2.43
CA ASN A 112 3.22 0.43 -3.70
C ASN A 112 1.70 0.19 -3.75
N ILE A 113 1.08 -0.21 -2.63
CA ILE A 113 -0.38 -0.31 -2.53
C ILE A 113 -1.04 1.07 -2.60
N ALA A 114 -0.50 2.08 -1.92
CA ALA A 114 -1.01 3.45 -2.04
C ALA A 114 -0.97 3.93 -3.49
N LEU A 115 0.17 3.75 -4.15
CA LEU A 115 0.38 4.17 -5.54
C LEU A 115 -0.40 3.33 -6.57
N ALA A 116 -0.86 2.13 -6.19
CA ALA A 116 -1.74 1.32 -7.02
C ALA A 116 -3.19 1.84 -7.05
N CYS A 117 -3.57 2.72 -6.13
CA CYS A 117 -4.88 3.38 -6.13
C CYS A 117 -5.00 4.38 -7.29
N ASP A 118 -6.25 4.70 -7.67
CA ASP A 118 -6.54 5.61 -8.78
C ASP A 118 -6.09 7.04 -8.47
N VAL A 119 -6.35 7.48 -7.24
CA VAL A 119 -5.99 8.82 -6.74
C VAL A 119 -5.22 8.68 -5.43
N VAL A 120 -4.11 9.38 -5.32
CA VAL A 120 -3.30 9.45 -4.11
C VAL A 120 -3.35 10.88 -3.58
N ILE A 121 -3.77 11.04 -2.33
CA ILE A 121 -3.77 12.32 -1.62
C ILE A 121 -2.89 12.13 -0.40
N ALA A 122 -1.82 12.91 -0.29
CA ALA A 122 -0.87 12.80 0.81
C ALA A 122 -0.98 14.01 1.75
N ALA A 123 -0.93 13.75 3.06
CA ALA A 123 -0.66 14.81 4.02
C ALA A 123 0.72 15.41 3.75
N GLU A 124 0.91 16.71 4.00
CA GLU A 124 2.21 17.35 3.77
C GLU A 124 3.34 16.72 4.61
N SER A 125 3.01 16.18 5.77
CA SER A 125 3.91 15.44 6.66
C SER A 125 4.21 14.00 6.20
N ALA A 126 3.51 13.50 5.18
CA ALA A 126 3.69 12.16 4.67
C ALA A 126 5.01 12.00 3.91
N SER A 127 5.41 10.74 3.73
CA SER A 127 6.60 10.41 2.98
C SER A 127 6.52 9.04 2.36
N PHE A 128 7.16 8.89 1.22
CA PHE A 128 7.21 7.66 0.44
C PHE A 128 8.63 7.10 0.43
N MET A 129 8.77 5.77 0.41
CA MET A 129 10.09 5.13 0.27
C MET A 129 9.98 3.75 -0.38
N GLN A 130 10.78 3.50 -1.41
CA GLN A 130 10.97 2.18 -1.99
C GLN A 130 12.07 1.42 -1.22
N ALA A 131 11.76 0.94 -0.01
CA ALA A 131 12.75 0.45 0.97
C ALA A 131 13.45 -0.88 0.61
N PHE A 132 13.18 -1.46 -0.55
CA PHE A 132 13.53 -2.83 -0.91
C PHE A 132 15.04 -3.08 -1.04
N SER A 133 15.78 -2.17 -1.68
CA SER A 133 17.23 -2.37 -1.91
C SER A 133 18.03 -2.45 -0.60
N LYS A 134 17.51 -1.86 0.48
CA LYS A 134 18.11 -1.91 1.82
C LYS A 134 18.09 -3.31 2.45
N ILE A 135 17.23 -4.20 1.97
CA ILE A 135 17.12 -5.59 2.42
C ILE A 135 17.41 -6.59 1.29
N GLY A 136 18.08 -6.14 0.22
CA GLY A 136 18.47 -7.01 -0.90
C GLY A 136 17.32 -7.42 -1.80
N LEU A 137 16.21 -6.67 -1.81
CA LEU A 137 15.04 -6.94 -2.63
C LEU A 137 14.84 -5.87 -3.72
N ILE A 138 13.97 -6.18 -4.68
CA ILE A 138 13.46 -5.24 -5.69
C ILE A 138 12.07 -4.73 -5.28
N PRO A 139 11.58 -3.59 -5.81
CA PRO A 139 10.19 -3.20 -5.62
C PRO A 139 9.20 -4.28 -6.05
N ASP A 140 8.34 -4.69 -5.12
CA ASP A 140 7.31 -5.71 -5.34
C ASP A 140 5.90 -5.11 -5.19
N ALA A 141 4.88 -5.93 -4.93
CA ALA A 141 3.51 -5.48 -4.65
C ALA A 141 2.98 -4.43 -5.67
N GLY A 142 3.29 -4.64 -6.96
CA GLY A 142 2.88 -3.77 -8.06
C GLY A 142 3.81 -2.58 -8.37
N GLY A 143 4.81 -2.29 -7.52
CA GLY A 143 5.72 -1.15 -7.70
C GLY A 143 6.48 -1.14 -9.02
N THR A 144 6.97 -2.30 -9.47
CA THR A 144 7.65 -2.46 -10.77
C THR A 144 6.73 -2.24 -11.97
N TYR A 145 5.42 -2.31 -11.79
CA TYR A 145 4.44 -1.97 -12.81
C TYR A 145 4.08 -0.48 -12.76
N THR A 146 3.74 0.02 -11.56
CA THR A 146 3.16 1.34 -11.35
C THR A 146 4.18 2.47 -11.44
N LEU A 147 5.35 2.33 -10.81
CA LEU A 147 6.33 3.43 -10.74
C LEU A 147 6.83 3.86 -12.12
N PRO A 148 7.26 2.95 -13.03
CA PRO A 148 7.64 3.33 -14.38
C PRO A 148 6.56 4.07 -15.17
N ARG A 149 5.28 3.69 -14.97
CA ARG A 149 4.14 4.23 -15.71
C ARG A 149 3.74 5.62 -15.23
N LYS A 150 3.89 5.89 -13.93
CA LYS A 150 3.62 7.22 -13.35
C LYS A 150 4.80 8.18 -13.56
N LEU A 151 6.03 7.72 -13.35
CA LEU A 151 7.20 8.61 -13.26
C LEU A 151 8.18 8.53 -14.44
N GLY A 152 8.03 7.54 -15.30
CA GLY A 152 9.09 7.14 -16.24
C GLY A 152 10.22 6.35 -15.56
N MET A 153 10.98 5.62 -16.37
CA MET A 153 12.00 4.67 -15.87
C MET A 153 13.12 5.33 -15.06
N ALA A 154 13.59 6.51 -15.45
CA ALA A 154 14.75 7.13 -14.78
C ALA A 154 14.46 7.47 -13.31
N LYS A 155 13.32 8.11 -13.05
CA LYS A 155 12.86 8.43 -11.70
C LYS A 155 12.53 7.16 -10.91
N ALA A 156 11.83 6.20 -11.53
CA ALA A 156 11.50 4.93 -10.89
C ALA A 156 12.75 4.15 -10.46
N MET A 157 13.79 4.10 -11.29
CA MET A 157 15.08 3.48 -10.96
C MET A 157 15.80 4.22 -9.83
N GLY A 158 15.79 5.56 -9.83
CA GLY A 158 16.38 6.33 -8.72
C GLY A 158 15.73 6.01 -7.38
N LEU A 159 14.38 6.00 -7.34
CA LEU A 159 13.64 5.62 -6.13
C LEU A 159 13.97 4.18 -5.69
N ALA A 160 14.02 3.23 -6.63
CA ALA A 160 14.26 1.82 -6.36
C ALA A 160 15.70 1.50 -5.91
N LEU A 161 16.71 2.12 -6.55
CA LEU A 161 18.12 1.86 -6.26
C LEU A 161 18.55 2.52 -4.95
N PHE A 162 18.22 3.81 -4.78
CA PHE A 162 18.72 4.58 -3.65
C PHE A 162 17.89 4.38 -2.38
N ALA A 163 16.62 3.99 -2.50
CA ALA A 163 15.72 3.75 -1.37
C ALA A 163 15.69 4.92 -0.36
N GLU A 164 15.76 6.14 -0.89
CA GLU A 164 15.71 7.37 -0.12
C GLU A 164 14.27 7.77 0.21
N LYS A 165 14.12 8.58 1.26
CA LYS A 165 12.83 9.09 1.69
C LYS A 165 12.43 10.21 0.74
N LEU A 166 11.23 10.12 0.17
CA LEU A 166 10.62 11.14 -0.67
C LEU A 166 9.54 11.86 0.14
N SER A 167 9.62 13.18 0.27
CA SER A 167 8.58 13.97 0.91
C SER A 167 7.31 14.03 0.07
N ALA A 168 6.17 14.35 0.68
CA ALA A 168 4.92 14.55 -0.04
C ALA A 168 5.02 15.63 -1.13
N ARG A 169 5.75 16.73 -0.88
CA ARG A 169 5.96 17.80 -1.86
C ARG A 169 6.80 17.35 -3.06
N GLU A 170 7.86 16.58 -2.83
CA GLU A 170 8.66 16.01 -3.92
C GLU A 170 7.87 14.97 -4.71
N ALA A 171 7.06 14.15 -4.04
CA ALA A 171 6.18 13.19 -4.69
C ALA A 171 5.17 13.89 -5.63
N ASP A 172 4.48 14.93 -5.15
CA ASP A 172 3.56 15.74 -5.95
C ASP A 172 4.27 16.40 -7.14
N ALA A 173 5.43 17.01 -6.92
CA ALA A 173 6.25 17.60 -7.98
C ALA A 173 6.74 16.57 -9.04
N MET A 174 6.80 15.29 -8.67
CA MET A 174 7.14 14.20 -9.58
C MET A 174 5.91 13.61 -10.30
N GLY A 175 4.69 13.93 -9.85
CA GLY A 175 3.43 13.39 -10.39
C GLY A 175 3.02 12.04 -9.79
N LEU A 176 3.39 11.77 -8.53
CA LEU A 176 3.00 10.56 -7.79
C LEU A 176 1.62 10.68 -7.14
#